data_AF-A0A971MSD1-F1
#
_entry.id   AF-A0A971MSD1-F1
#
_cell.length_a   1.000
_cell.length_b   1.000
_cell.length_c   1.000
_cell.angle_alpha   90.00
_cell.angle_beta   90.00
_cell.angle_gamma   90.00
#
_symmetry.space_group_name_H-M   'P 1'
#
loop_
_entity.id
_entity.type
_entity.pdbx_description
1 polymer ?
#
loop_
_entity_poly.entity_id
_entity_poly.type
_entity_poly.pdbx_seq_one_letter_code
_entity_poly.pdbx_strand_id
1 'polypeptide(L)' 'MIGTFNEFRTYAEAYEKVSDYFKFYNKIRIHGSILDMAPESFYLESRKKSMKIKEIRL' A
#
# COMPACT_ATOMS: atom_id res chain seq x y z
N MET A 1 -13.11 30.10 15.05
CA MET A 1 -12.14 29.07 15.47
C MET A 1 -11.74 28.33 14.21
N ILE A 2 -10.48 28.49 13.77
CA ILE A 2 -10.01 28.00 12.47
C ILE A 2 -9.57 26.55 12.70
N GLY A 3 -10.41 25.59 12.34
CA GLY A 3 -10.08 24.17 12.41
C GLY A 3 -9.18 23.79 11.24
N THR A 4 -8.01 23.24 11.54
CA THR A 4 -7.07 22.65 10.58
C THR A 4 -7.75 21.44 9.91
N PHE A 5 -7.97 21.53 8.59
CA PHE A 5 -8.79 20.58 7.81
C PHE A 5 -8.25 19.14 7.72
N ASN A 6 -7.14 18.82 8.41
CA ASN A 6 -6.44 17.54 8.30
C ASN A 6 -6.23 16.84 9.65
N GLU A 7 -6.91 17.28 10.71
CA GLU A 7 -6.81 16.65 12.03
C GLU A 7 -7.95 15.65 12.27
N PHE A 8 -7.59 14.48 12.80
CA PHE A 8 -8.55 13.49 13.29
C PHE A 8 -9.03 13.88 14.67
N ARG A 9 -10.32 13.66 14.95
CA ARG A 9 -10.91 13.99 16.25
C ARG A 9 -10.56 12.95 17.31
N THR A 10 -10.29 11.72 16.89
CA THR A 10 -9.91 10.62 17.79
C THR A 10 -8.84 9.73 17.16
N TYR A 11 -8.11 9.02 18.01
CA TYR A 11 -7.18 7.98 17.55
C TYR A 11 -7.89 6.88 16.75
N ALA A 12 -9.10 6.50 17.13
CA ALA A 12 -9.87 5.48 16.41
C ALA A 12 -10.18 5.89 14.97
N GLU A 13 -10.55 7.15 14.75
CA GLU A 13 -10.77 7.72 13.41
C GLU A 13 -9.48 7.69 12.57
N ALA A 14 -8.36 8.09 13.16
CA ALA A 14 -7.06 8.02 12.49
C ALA A 14 -6.69 6.58 12.11
N TYR A 15 -6.88 5.65 13.06
CA TYR A 15 -6.59 4.23 12.86
C TYR A 15 -7.41 3.62 11.73
N GLU A 16 -8.71 3.93 11.67
CA GLU A 16 -9.60 3.48 10.61
C GLU A 16 -9.11 3.96 9.23
N LYS A 17 -8.81 5.26 9.10
CA LYS A 17 -8.35 5.83 7.82
C LYS A 17 -7.02 5.24 7.37
N VAL A 18 -6.08 5.04 8.28
CA VAL A 18 -4.79 4.39 7.98
C VAL A 18 -4.99 2.92 7.61
N SER A 19 -5.85 2.20 8.33
CA SER A 19 -6.20 0.80 8.03
C SER A 19 -6.80 0.65 6.63
N ASP A 20 -7.73 1.52 6.28
CA ASP A 20 -8.38 1.51 4.97
C ASP A 20 -7.40 1.85 3.85
N TYR A 21 -6.50 2.81 4.09
CA TYR A 21 -5.41 3.09 3.15
C TYR A 21 -4.51 1.87 2.95
N PHE A 22 -4.13 1.16 4.02
CA PHE A 22 -3.32 -0.06 3.89
C PHE A 22 -4.04 -1.15 3.09
N LYS A 23 -5.34 -1.35 3.31
CA LYS A 23 -6.15 -2.31 2.53
C LYS A 23 -6.15 -1.94 1.05
N PHE A 24 -6.42 -0.67 0.74
CA PHE A 24 -6.39 -0.17 -0.64
C PHE A 24 -5.00 -0.34 -1.27
N TYR A 25 -3.95 0.09 -0.58
CA TYR A 25 -2.58 0.05 -1.07
C TYR A 25 -2.13 -1.38 -1.38
N ASN A 26 -2.38 -2.31 -0.46
CA ASN A 26 -1.90 -3.69 -0.60
C ASN A 26 -2.68 -4.49 -1.65
N LYS A 27 -3.98 -4.19 -1.82
CA LYS A 27 -4.89 -5.04 -2.62
C LYS A 27 -5.27 -4.46 -3.97
N ILE A 28 -5.30 -3.14 -4.10
CA ILE A 28 -5.90 -2.45 -5.25
C ILE A 28 -4.86 -1.64 -6.01
N ARG A 29 -3.94 -0.98 -5.31
CA ARG A 29 -2.96 -0.10 -5.97
C ARG A 29 -2.01 -0.91 -6.84
N ILE A 30 -1.95 -0.57 -8.13
CA ILE A 30 -1.06 -1.19 -9.11
C ILE A 30 0.22 -0.35 -9.26
N HIS A 31 1.35 -1.04 -9.41
CA HIS A 31 2.68 -0.42 -9.49
C HIS A 31 3.52 -1.03 -10.63
N GLY A 32 3.99 -0.18 -11.55
CA GLY A 32 4.82 -0.64 -12.68
C GLY A 32 6.18 -1.22 -12.31
N SER A 33 6.73 -0.86 -11.14
CA SER A 33 8.00 -1.43 -10.66
C SER A 33 7.86 -2.89 -10.19
N ILE A 34 6.65 -3.37 -9.94
CA ILE A 34 6.34 -4.74 -9.51
C ILE A 34 5.46 -5.46 -10.53
N LEU A 35 5.79 -5.27 -11.81
CA LEU A 35 5.13 -5.94 -12.94
C LEU A 35 3.63 -5.68 -13.03
N ASP A 36 3.20 -4.45 -12.72
CA ASP A 36 1.80 -4.03 -12.73
C ASP A 36 0.89 -4.90 -11.85
N MET A 37 1.45 -5.39 -10.73
CA MET A 37 0.71 -6.12 -9.70
C MET A 37 0.37 -5.22 -8.51
N ALA A 38 -0.65 -5.62 -7.76
CA ALA A 38 -0.83 -5.15 -6.40
C ALA A 38 0.27 -5.71 -5.48
N PRO A 39 0.69 -4.97 -4.43
CA PRO A 39 1.75 -5.42 -3.52
C PRO A 39 1.53 -6.82 -2.92
N GLU A 40 0.30 -7.15 -2.53
CA GLU A 40 -0.02 -8.48 -1.99
C GLU A 40 0.18 -9.59 -3.03
N SER A 41 -0.32 -9.39 -4.25
CA SER A 41 -0.16 -10.35 -5.35
C SER A 41 1.31 -10.56 -5.70
N PHE A 42 2.07 -9.46 -5.79
CA PHE A 42 3.50 -9.53 -6.02
C PHE A 42 4.24 -10.30 -4.93
N TYR A 43 3.91 -10.06 -3.65
CA TYR A 43 4.52 -10.79 -2.54
C TYR A 43 4.27 -12.30 -2.66
N LEU A 44 3.03 -12.71 -2.93
CA LEU A 44 2.66 -14.11 -3.08
C LEU A 44 3.36 -14.79 -4.26
N GLU A 45 3.44 -14.13 -5.41
CA GLU A 45 4.12 -14.67 -6.59
C GLU A 45 5.65 -14.70 -6.42
N SER A 46 6.24 -13.69 -5.76
CA SER A 46 7.69 -13.63 -5.56
C SER A 46 8.20 -14.79 -4.68
N ARG A 47 7.36 -15.27 -3.75
CA ARG A 47 7.64 -16.46 -2.93
C ARG A 47 7.75 -17.75 -3.73
N LYS A 48 7.14 -17.81 -4.93
CA LYS A 48 7.21 -18.97 -5.82
C LYS A 48 8.51 -19.01 -6.65
N LYS A 49 9.40 -18.02 -6.50
CA LYS A 49 10.71 -17.89 -7.17
C LYS A 49 10.69 -17.92 -8.71
N SER A 50 9.53 -17.68 -9.33
CA SER A 50 9.35 -17.72 -10.78
C SER A 50 9.38 -16.34 -11.45
N MET A 51 9.45 -15.24 -10.67
CA MET A 51 9.33 -13.89 -11.21
C MET A 51 10.69 -13.33 -11.66
N LYS A 52 10.73 -12.78 -12.88
CA LYS A 52 11.85 -11.98 -13.37
C LYS A 52 11.60 -10.51 -13.04
N ILE A 53 12.20 -10.05 -11.95
CA ILE A 53 12.06 -8.67 -11.46
C ILE A 53 13.37 -7.92 -11.78
N LYS A 54 13.27 -6.65 -12.19
CA LYS A 54 14.45 -5.82 -12.41
C LYS A 54 15.13 -5.57 -11.06
N GLU A 55 16.43 -5.85 -10.97
CA GLU A 55 17.21 -5.45 -9.80
C GLU A 55 17.16 -3.93 -9.66
N ILE A 56 16.75 -3.47 -8.47
CA ILE A 56 16.89 -2.07 -8.08
C ILE A 56 18.21 -2.00 -7.33
N ARG A 57 19.20 -1.28 -7.89
CA ARG A 57 20.43 -0.93 -7.17
C ARG A 57 20.09 0.21 -6.21
N LEU A 58 20.26 -0.03 -4.91
CA LEU A 58 20.19 0.99 -3.86
C LEU A 58 21.53 1.69 -3.70
#